data_AF-A0A3C0GGS8-F1
#
_entry.id   AF-A0A3C0GGS8-F1
#
_cell.length_a   1.000
_cell.length_b   1.000
_cell.length_c   1.000
_cell.angle_alpha   90.00
_cell.angle_beta   90.00
_cell.angle_gamma   90.00
#
_symmetry.space_group_name_H-M   'P 1'
#
loop_
_entity.id
_entity.type
_entity.pdbx_description
1 polymer ?
#
loop_
_entity_poly.entity_id
_entity_poly.type
_entity_poly.pdbx_seq_one_letter_code
_entity_poly.pdbx_strand_id
1 'polypeptide(L)'
;MSMGDSKFSNFDNMSLQGIDQDSELIPLLTPEDEEQMNSETLPETLPILPLRNTVLFPGVVIPITAGRDKSIKLIQDANNGS
;
A
#
# COMPACT_ATOMS: atom_id res chain seq x y z
N MET A 1 38.74 -12.34 -15.96
CA MET A 1 37.79 -12.61 -14.87
C MET A 1 36.51 -11.88 -15.20
N SER A 2 35.46 -12.63 -15.54
CA SER A 2 34.10 -12.12 -15.73
C SER A 2 33.32 -12.46 -14.46
N MET A 3 32.78 -11.45 -13.81
CA MET A 3 31.83 -11.54 -12.69
C MET A 3 30.65 -10.68 -13.18
N GLY A 4 29.47 -11.22 -13.47
CA GLY A 4 28.71 -12.16 -12.65
C GLY A 4 27.62 -11.37 -11.96
N ASP A 5 26.55 -11.13 -12.71
CA ASP A 5 25.17 -10.71 -12.39
C ASP A 5 24.80 -10.21 -10.98
N SER A 6 23.99 -9.14 -10.94
CA SER A 6 22.86 -9.07 -10.01
C SER A 6 21.72 -8.21 -10.58
N LYS A 7 20.70 -8.95 -11.01
CA LYS A 7 19.37 -8.58 -11.49
C LYS A 7 18.57 -7.81 -10.44
N PHE A 8 18.63 -6.47 -10.42
CA PHE A 8 17.70 -5.67 -9.59
C PHE A 8 16.82 -4.71 -10.37
N SER A 9 17.17 -4.34 -11.61
CA SER A 9 16.38 -3.42 -12.44
C SER A 9 15.20 -4.06 -13.18
N ASN A 10 15.00 -5.39 -13.07
CA ASN A 10 13.92 -6.11 -13.77
C ASN A 10 12.80 -6.62 -12.83
N PHE A 11 12.84 -6.33 -11.53
CA PHE A 11 11.77 -6.71 -10.61
C PHE A 11 10.55 -5.77 -10.69
N ASP A 12 10.74 -4.53 -11.15
CA ASP A 12 9.63 -3.57 -11.34
C ASP A 12 8.70 -3.94 -12.52
N ASN A 13 9.12 -4.86 -13.38
CA ASN A 13 8.36 -5.32 -14.56
C ASN A 13 7.77 -6.73 -14.40
N MET A 14 7.81 -7.32 -13.20
CA MET A 14 7.15 -8.60 -12.94
C MET A 14 5.69 -8.38 -12.54
N SER A 15 4.84 -8.26 -13.57
CA SER A 15 3.44 -8.73 -13.59
C SER A 15 2.49 -8.20 -12.50
N LEU A 16 1.88 -7.05 -12.81
CA LEU A 16 0.51 -6.68 -12.43
C LEU A 16 -0.56 -7.43 -13.27
N GLN A 17 -0.23 -8.53 -13.95
CA GLN A 17 -1.11 -9.23 -14.89
C GLN A 17 -2.09 -10.22 -14.26
N GLY A 18 -2.22 -10.25 -12.93
CA GLY A 18 -3.08 -11.21 -12.22
C GLY A 18 -3.90 -10.64 -11.07
N ILE A 19 -3.90 -9.32 -10.85
CA ILE A 19 -4.79 -8.67 -9.88
C ILE A 19 -6.03 -8.25 -10.67
N ASP A 20 -7.22 -8.65 -10.20
CA ASP A 20 -8.52 -8.43 -10.82
C ASP A 20 -8.67 -7.06 -11.52
N GLN A 21 -9.37 -7.06 -12.66
CA GLN A 21 -9.57 -5.97 -13.62
C GLN A 21 -10.24 -4.68 -13.06
N ASP A 22 -10.42 -4.55 -11.75
CA ASP A 22 -11.25 -3.51 -11.12
C ASP A 22 -10.46 -2.52 -10.24
N SER A 23 -9.15 -2.71 -10.02
CA SER A 23 -8.34 -1.75 -9.25
C SER A 23 -7.24 -1.13 -10.10
N GLU A 24 -7.52 0.05 -10.66
CA GLU A 24 -6.49 0.94 -11.22
C GLU A 24 -5.61 1.43 -10.07
N LEU A 25 -4.44 0.82 -9.88
CA LEU A 25 -3.43 1.26 -8.91
C LEU A 25 -2.66 2.42 -9.53
N ILE A 26 -2.78 3.62 -8.94
CA ILE A 26 -2.04 4.80 -9.41
C ILE A 26 -0.87 5.06 -8.44
N PRO A 27 0.39 5.04 -8.91
CA PRO A 27 1.51 5.53 -8.14
C PRO A 27 1.37 7.06 -8.02
N LEU A 28 1.13 7.56 -6.82
CA LEU A 28 0.90 9.00 -6.59
C LEU A 28 2.04 9.68 -5.84
N LEU A 29 2.99 8.93 -5.29
CA LEU A 29 4.08 9.48 -4.50
C LEU A 29 5.35 9.66 -5.33
N THR A 30 6.07 10.75 -5.06
CA THR A 30 7.44 10.91 -5.53
C THR A 30 8.41 10.17 -4.58
N PRO A 31 9.64 9.88 -5.01
CA PRO A 31 10.64 9.24 -4.15
C PRO A 31 10.91 10.02 -2.84
N GLU A 32 10.84 11.35 -2.88
CA GLU A 32 10.99 12.19 -1.67
C GLU A 32 9.82 12.00 -0.70
N ASP A 33 8.59 11.84 -1.20
CA ASP A 33 7.42 11.58 -0.35
C ASP A 33 7.52 10.20 0.32
N GLU A 34 8.04 9.20 -0.40
CA GLU A 34 8.27 7.86 0.15
C GLU A 34 9.29 7.85 1.30
N GLU A 35 10.40 8.59 1.14
CA GLU A 35 11.42 8.72 2.19
C GLU A 35 10.85 9.38 3.45
N GLN A 36 10.03 10.42 3.30
CA GLN A 36 9.35 11.07 4.42
C GLN A 36 8.39 10.11 5.13
N MET A 37 7.58 9.38 4.37
CA MET A 37 6.63 8.39 4.90
C MET A 37 7.32 7.27 5.69
N ASN A 38 8.48 6.81 5.21
CA ASN A 38 9.28 5.79 5.90
C ASN A 38 9.95 6.29 7.19
N SER A 39 10.14 7.62 7.30
CA SER A 39 10.74 8.26 8.47
C SER A 39 9.73 8.67 9.54
N GLU A 40 8.44 8.56 9.26
CA GLU A 40 7.37 8.98 10.16
C GLU A 40 7.21 8.00 11.34
N THR A 41 6.98 8.54 12.54
CA THR A 41 6.78 7.73 13.74
C THR A 41 5.36 7.18 13.78
N LEU A 42 5.23 5.86 13.71
CA LEU A 42 3.95 5.18 13.84
C LEU A 42 3.45 5.18 15.30
N PRO A 43 2.13 5.22 15.54
CA PRO A 43 1.57 5.06 16.87
C PRO A 43 1.81 3.64 17.42
N GLU A 44 1.83 3.50 18.74
CA GLU A 44 2.01 2.18 19.39
C GLU A 44 0.89 1.18 19.04
N THR A 45 -0.32 1.70 18.80
CA THR A 45 -1.50 0.91 18.44
C THR A 45 -2.03 1.33 17.08
N LEU A 46 -2.22 0.35 16.19
CA LEU A 46 -2.73 0.58 14.83
C LEU A 46 -4.06 -0.14 14.60
N PRO A 47 -5.11 0.56 14.14
CA PRO A 47 -6.36 -0.07 13.71
C PRO A 47 -6.13 -0.89 12.43
N ILE A 48 -6.71 -2.11 12.37
CA ILE A 48 -6.56 -3.01 11.22
C ILE A 48 -7.87 -3.10 10.46
N LEU A 49 -7.88 -2.64 9.20
CA LEU A 49 -8.99 -2.83 8.27
C LEU A 49 -8.75 -4.08 7.41
N PRO A 50 -9.47 -5.19 7.63
CA PRO A 50 -9.24 -6.41 6.87
C PRO A 50 -9.77 -6.28 5.44
N LEU A 51 -8.88 -6.48 4.46
CA LEU A 51 -9.20 -6.60 3.04
C LEU A 51 -9.07 -8.05 2.58
N ARG A 52 -9.74 -8.41 1.48
CA ARG A 52 -9.66 -9.75 0.88
C ARG A 52 -8.96 -9.63 -0.46
N ASN A 53 -8.06 -10.57 -0.74
CA ASN A 53 -7.42 -10.70 -2.04
C ASN A 53 -6.64 -9.43 -2.45
N THR A 54 -6.15 -8.65 -1.49
CA THR A 54 -5.41 -7.40 -1.75
C THR A 54 -4.12 -7.38 -0.94
N VAL A 55 -3.03 -6.98 -1.60
CA VAL A 55 -1.76 -6.62 -0.97
C VAL A 55 -1.45 -5.19 -1.40
N LEU A 56 -1.20 -4.31 -0.44
CA LEU A 56 -0.85 -2.92 -0.68
C LEU A 56 0.64 -2.71 -0.43
N PHE A 57 1.29 -2.03 -1.36
CA PHE A 57 2.66 -1.55 -1.21
C PHE A 57 2.65 -0.06 -0.86
N PRO A 58 3.69 0.47 -0.18
CA PRO A 58 3.85 1.90 0.04
C PRO A 58 3.71 2.71 -1.27
N GLY A 59 3.14 3.90 -1.20
CA GLY A 59 2.94 4.79 -2.35
C GLY A 59 1.77 4.46 -3.29
N VAL A 60 1.07 3.34 -3.06
CA VAL A 60 -0.11 2.94 -3.83
C VAL A 60 -1.38 3.51 -3.20
N VAL A 61 -2.21 4.16 -4.01
CA VAL A 61 -3.54 4.63 -3.60
C VAL A 61 -4.62 3.86 -4.33
N ILE A 62 -5.64 3.41 -3.58
CA ILE A 62 -6.81 2.72 -4.11
C ILE A 62 -8.12 3.32 -3.59
N PRO A 63 -9.14 3.50 -4.45
CA PRO A 63 -10.48 3.79 -3.98
C PRO A 63 -11.09 2.53 -3.35
N ILE A 64 -11.65 2.66 -2.15
CA ILE A 64 -12.37 1.57 -1.47
C ILE A 64 -13.75 2.04 -1.00
N THR A 65 -14.70 1.11 -0.96
CA THR A 65 -16.03 1.34 -0.38
C THR A 65 -16.19 0.50 0.89
N ALA A 66 -16.51 1.13 2.02
CA ALA A 66 -16.78 0.44 3.29
C ALA A 66 -18.29 0.31 3.53
N GLY A 67 -18.79 -0.93 3.56
CA GLY A 67 -20.23 -1.22 3.76
C GLY A 67 -20.60 -1.91 5.07
N ARG A 68 -19.62 -2.36 5.87
CA ARG A 68 -19.87 -3.04 7.15
C ARG A 68 -19.78 -2.04 8.30
N ASP A 69 -20.74 -2.06 9.21
CA ASP A 69 -20.78 -1.15 10.36
C ASP A 69 -19.47 -1.12 11.16
N LYS A 70 -18.86 -2.29 11.38
CA LYS A 70 -17.57 -2.40 12.09
C LYS A 70 -16.42 -1.73 11.32
N SER A 71 -16.40 -1.83 10.00
CA SER A 71 -15.39 -1.20 9.15
C SER A 71 -15.59 0.32 9.12
N ILE A 72 -16.84 0.78 9.00
CA ILE A 72 -17.18 2.21 9.02
C ILE A 72 -16.77 2.83 10.37
N LYS A 73 -17.10 2.17 11.49
CA LYS A 73 -16.70 2.62 12.82
C LYS A 73 -15.17 2.67 12.97
N LEU A 74 -14.46 1.62 12.55
CA LEU A 74 -12.99 1.59 12.59
C LEU A 74 -12.36 2.77 11.84
N ILE A 75 -12.87 3.10 10.64
CA ILE A 75 -12.38 4.22 9.83
C ILE A 75 -12.62 5.56 10.54
N GLN A 76 -13.78 5.71 11.18
CA GLN A 76 -14.10 6.92 11.96
C GLN A 76 -13.20 7.05 13.19
N ASP A 77 -13.02 5.98 13.95
CA ASP A 77 -12.16 5.95 15.14
C ASP A 77 -10.70 6.30 14.74
N ALA A 78 -10.19 5.72 13.65
CA ALA A 78 -8.85 6.00 13.12
C ALA A 78 -8.67 7.46 12.68
N ASN A 79 -9.66 8.04 11.97
CA ASN A 79 -9.60 9.44 11.52
C ASN A 79 -9.70 10.44 12.68
N ASN A 80 -10.34 10.06 13.78
CA ASN A 80 -10.47 10.90 14.98
C ASN A 80 -9.26 10.77 15.93
N GLY A 81 -8.25 9.96 15.59
CA GLY A 81 -7.02 9.79 16.38
C GLY A 81 -7.26 9.22 17.78
N SER A 82 -8.30 8.38 17.94
CA SER A 82 -8.74 7.81 19.23
C SER A 82 -8.31 6.36 19.41
#